data_AF-A0A849D8X3-F1
#
_entry.id   AF-A0A849D8X3-F1
#
_cell.length_a   1.000
_cell.length_b   1.000
_cell.length_c   1.000
_cell.angle_alpha   90.00
_cell.angle_beta   90.00
_cell.angle_gamma   90.00
#
_symmetry.space_group_name_H-M   'P 1'
#
loop_
_entity.id
_entity.type
_entity.pdbx_description
1 polymer ?
#
loop_
_entity_poly.entity_id
_entity_poly.type
_entity_poly.pdbx_seq_one_letter_code
_entity_poly.pdbx_strand_id
1 'polypeptide(L)' 'RFLQIHRSYIINFTKIIDIEDNSVLIEKNVIPISRSNRPELMRRLNLL' A
#
# COMPACT_ATOMS: atom_id res chain seq x y z
N ARG A 1 0.16 -0.41 11.70
CA ARG A 1 1.26 0.58 11.58
C ARG A 1 0.98 1.41 10.33
N PHE A 2 1.24 2.72 10.34
CA PHE A 2 0.89 3.58 9.21
C PHE A 2 2.07 3.77 8.25
N LEU A 3 1.77 3.92 6.96
CA LEU A 3 2.73 4.20 5.89
C LEU A 3 2.11 5.13 4.85
N GLN A 4 2.85 6.14 4.43
CA GLN A 4 2.49 6.95 3.27
C GLN A 4 2.81 6.16 1.99
N ILE A 5 1.80 5.77 1.22
CA ILE A 5 1.99 4.99 -0.02
C ILE A 5 1.81 5.82 -1.29
N HIS A 6 1.28 7.02 -1.16
CA HIS A 6 1.11 7.99 -2.23
C HIS A 6 1.12 9.40 -1.60
N ARG A 7 1.42 10.44 -2.38
CA ARG A 7 1.50 11.83 -1.87
C ARG A 7 0.23 12.26 -1.12
N SER A 8 -0.92 11.72 -1.50
CA SER A 8 -2.23 12.04 -0.93
C SER A 8 -2.74 11.03 0.11
N TYR A 9 -2.03 9.92 0.35
CA TYR A 9 -2.56 8.80 1.13
C TYR A 9 -1.56 8.24 2.15
N ILE A 10 -2.01 8.18 3.40
CA ILE A 10 -1.40 7.42 4.48
C ILE A 10 -2.37 6.30 4.84
N ILE A 11 -1.90 5.05 4.82
CA ILE A 11 -2.72 3.87 5.09
C ILE A 11 -2.19 3.08 6.27
N ASN A 12 -3.06 2.29 6.91
CA ASN A 12 -2.61 1.22 7.78
C ASN A 12 -2.33 -0.03 6.93
N PHE A 13 -1.06 -0.30 6.66
CA PHE A 13 -0.68 -1.39 5.74
C PHE A 13 -0.98 -2.79 6.29
N THR A 14 -1.32 -2.93 7.57
CA THR A 14 -1.76 -4.22 8.15
C THR A 14 -3.23 -4.52 7.85
N LYS A 15 -3.98 -3.58 7.27
CA LYS A 15 -5.38 -3.75 6.86
C LYS A 15 -5.53 -3.97 5.36
N ILE A 16 -4.42 -4.13 4.63
CA ILE A 16 -4.45 -4.43 3.20
C ILE A 16 -5.06 -5.82 3.03
N ILE A 17 -6.08 -5.92 2.18
CA ILE A 17 -6.71 -7.17 1.79
C ILE A 17 -5.96 -7.74 0.59
N ASP A 18 -5.72 -6.91 -0.42
CA ASP A 18 -5.05 -7.32 -1.64
C ASP A 18 -4.24 -6.17 -2.26
N ILE A 19 -3.32 -6.50 -3.16
CA ILE A 19 -2.50 -5.55 -3.91
C ILE A 19 -2.63 -5.87 -5.41
N GLU A 20 -3.25 -4.96 -6.16
CA GLU A 20 -3.41 -5.07 -7.60
C GLU A 20 -2.53 -4.02 -8.31
N ASP A 21 -1.53 -4.49 -9.06
CA ASP A 21 -0.55 -3.68 -9.81
C ASP A 21 0.08 -2.53 -9.02
N ASN A 22 -0.56 -1.35 -9.09
CA ASN A 22 -0.14 -0.09 -8.47
C ASN A 22 -1.18 0.45 -7.49
N SER A 23 -2.01 -0.42 -6.93
CA SER A 23 -3.04 -0.06 -5.97
C SER A 23 -3.17 -1.11 -4.88
N VAL A 24 -3.70 -0.69 -3.74
CA VAL A 24 -4.05 -1.59 -2.64
C VAL A 24 -5.56 -1.57 -2.45
N LEU A 25 -6.12 -2.74 -2.14
CA LEU A 25 -7.48 -2.89 -1.67
C LEU A 25 -7.49 -2.87 -0.13
N ILE A 26 -8.16 -1.88 0.43
CA ILE A 26 -8.43 -1.80 1.87
C ILE A 26 -9.94 -1.70 2.08
N GLU A 27 -10.51 -2.72 2.71
CA GLU A 27 -11.96 -2.89 2.87
C GLU A 27 -12.68 -2.88 1.50
N LYS A 28 -13.29 -1.76 1.11
CA LYS A 28 -13.96 -1.58 -0.20
C LYS A 28 -13.33 -0.49 -1.05
N ASN A 29 -12.17 0.03 -0.63
CA ASN A 29 -11.52 1.16 -1.27
C ASN A 29 -10.26 0.70 -2.00
N VAL A 30 -10.13 1.14 -3.26
CA VAL A 30 -8.92 0.99 -4.06
C VAL A 30 -8.10 2.27 -3.92
N ILE A 31 -6.89 2.15 -3.39
CA ILE A 31 -6.00 3.29 -3.12
C ILE A 31 -4.73 3.16 -3.97
N PRO A 32 -4.36 4.18 -4.78
CA PRO A 32 -3.18 4.11 -5.62
C PRO A 32 -1.89 4.18 -4.78
N ILE A 33 -0.85 3.51 -5.27
CA ILE A 33 0.51 3.49 -4.74
C ILE A 33 1.41 4.28 -5.70
N SER A 34 2.29 5.14 -5.17
CA SER A 34 3.32 5.76 -5.99
C SER A 34 4.40 4.75 -6.36
N ARG A 35 4.95 4.87 -7.57
CA ARG A 35 6.04 3.98 -8.04
C ARG A 35 7.24 3.95 -7.08
N SER A 36 7.55 5.09 -6.46
CA SER A 36 8.64 5.23 -5.49
C SER A 36 8.39 4.48 -4.18
N ASN A 37 7.13 4.37 -3.73
CA ASN A 37 6.80 3.80 -2.43
C ASN A 37 6.47 2.31 -2.50
N ARG A 38 6.24 1.77 -3.71
CA ARG A 38 5.96 0.35 -3.93
C ARG A 38 7.05 -0.58 -3.35
N PRO A 39 8.35 -0.38 -3.61
CA PRO A 39 9.39 -1.24 -3.04
C PRO A 39 9.39 -1.24 -1.51
N GLU A 40 9.15 -0.07 -0.90
CA GLU A 40 9.10 0.05 0.56
C GLU A 40 7.88 -0.67 1.15
N LEU A 41 6.72 -0.55 0.53
CA LEU A 41 5.51 -1.27 0.95
C LEU A 41 5.72 -2.79 0.90
N MET A 42 6.27 -3.31 -0.20
CA MET A 42 6.53 -4.75 -0.36
C MET A 42 7.54 -5.27 0.67
N ARG A 43 8.60 -4.49 0.93
CA ARG A 43 9.58 -4.81 1.99
C ARG A 43 8.95 -4.87 3.37
N ARG A 44 8.03 -3.95 3.70
CA ARG A 44 7.34 -3.94 5.01
C ARG A 44 6.31 -5.05 5.17
N LEU A 45 5.78 -5.55 4.07
CA LEU A 45 4.88 -6.72 4.05
C LEU A 45 5.64 -8.05 4.05
N ASN A 46 6.99 -8.03 4.02
CA ASN A 46 7.84 -9.22 3.90
C ASN A 46 7.50 -10.09 2.68
N LEU A 47 7.06 -9.47 1.58
CA LEU A 47 6.75 -10.15 0.31
C LEU A 47 8.00 -10.31 -0.59
N LEU A 48 9.19 -10.06 -0.04
CA LEU A 48 10.52 -10.10 -0.66
C LEU A 48 11.56 -10.56 0.37
#